data_AF-A0A932TKF0-F1
#
_entry.id   AF-A0A932TKF0-F1
#
_cell.length_a   1.000
_cell.length_b   1.000
_cell.length_c   1.000
_cell.angle_alpha   90.00
_cell.angle_beta   90.00
_cell.angle_gamma   90.00
#
_symmetry.space_group_name_H-M   'P 1'
#
loop_
_entity.id
_entity.type
_entity.pdbx_description
1 polymer ?
#
loop_
_entity_poly.entity_id
_entity_poly.type
_entity_poly.pdbx_seq_one_letter_code
_entity_poly.pdbx_strand_id
1 'polypeptide(L)'
;MAFRRSLERVPLRTALESLLRSSRFAVRVREDVPDLAVTTVLEASDVTGAVEEMLTLVVAALPDLRWRWTDDALEVERGPRPAAERPVDVSLEGVSLQDALAWLSQATGMAYRLDPGLPEVRVSFVAKGLTPAVAERRLLRLVARLIPGLAVRQVGNEVTLIIQRPPAPEPLPEGWQRYLGDNFEVYFPSDWMVERSEESFSDVLYTIRPKDTPEAARPRLYIDECYGRSGIPPVNKDTLRVAGTGVLRVGGLPATERWGTNQRHGRVWWEVRLTSDLVGAPLSYSIRYFGADEATQPILDRVVASFRLRPRTQYVAGTEYSDSPSPPTPAPPE
;
A
#
# COMPACT_ATOMS: atom_id res chain seq x y z
N MET A 1 -11.86 22.02 18.55
CA MET A 1 -10.63 22.52 17.89
C MET A 1 -10.09 21.38 17.06
N ALA A 2 -9.75 21.58 15.79
CA ALA A 2 -9.14 20.54 14.98
C ALA A 2 -7.74 20.21 15.51
N PHE A 3 -7.44 18.92 15.70
CA PHE A 3 -6.12 18.43 16.11
C PHE A 3 -5.27 18.21 14.86
N ARG A 4 -4.21 19.01 14.68
CA ARG A 4 -3.26 18.85 13.58
C ARG A 4 -1.85 18.67 14.11
N ARG A 5 -1.19 17.56 13.74
CA ARG A 5 0.17 17.26 14.20
C ARG A 5 0.96 16.53 13.12
N SER A 6 2.18 17.00 12.85
CA SER A 6 3.13 16.30 11.98
C SER A 6 4.06 15.43 12.81
N LEU A 7 4.26 14.18 12.38
CA LEU A 7 5.23 13.24 12.90
C LEU A 7 6.18 12.87 11.77
N GLU A 8 7.49 12.93 12.03
CA GLU A 8 8.53 12.58 11.08
C GLU A 8 9.49 11.58 11.73
N ARG A 9 9.41 10.31 11.32
CA ARG A 9 10.21 9.19 11.85
C ARG A 9 10.25 9.10 13.39
N VAL A 10 9.13 9.38 14.05
CA VAL A 10 9.02 9.31 15.51
C VAL A 10 8.72 7.87 15.93
N PRO A 11 9.48 7.25 16.86
CA PRO A 11 9.17 5.90 17.33
C PRO A 11 7.73 5.79 17.87
N LEU A 12 7.03 4.70 17.56
CA LEU A 12 5.63 4.46 17.89
C LEU A 12 5.32 4.74 19.37
N ARG A 13 6.15 4.26 20.31
CA ARG A 13 5.96 4.48 21.75
C ARG A 13 5.99 5.98 22.07
N THR A 14 7.04 6.66 21.60
CA THR A 14 7.22 8.12 21.75
C THR A 14 6.06 8.90 21.12
N ALA A 15 5.58 8.47 19.95
CA ALA A 15 4.46 9.11 19.27
C ALA A 15 3.17 8.98 20.10
N LEU A 16 2.83 7.77 20.56
CA LEU A 16 1.66 7.51 21.40
C LEU A 16 1.71 8.30 22.72
N GLU A 17 2.83 8.22 23.43
CA GLU A 17 3.05 8.97 24.68
C GLU A 17 2.89 10.47 24.45
N SER A 18 3.38 10.98 23.32
CA SER A 18 3.28 12.39 23.03
C SER A 18 1.88 12.84 22.61
N LEU A 19 1.10 12.00 21.95
CA LEU A 19 -0.32 12.26 21.65
C LEU A 19 -1.15 12.26 22.93
N LEU A 20 -0.88 11.32 23.86
CA LEU A 20 -1.66 11.12 25.06
C LEU A 20 -1.15 11.86 26.30
N ARG A 21 -0.04 12.61 26.19
CA ARG A 21 0.58 13.38 27.28
C ARG A 21 -0.40 14.29 28.04
N SER A 22 -1.31 14.93 27.31
CA SER A 22 -2.31 15.85 27.89
C SER A 22 -3.66 15.18 28.14
N SER A 23 -3.74 13.86 27.98
CA SER A 23 -4.94 13.07 28.21
C SER A 23 -4.91 12.41 29.60
N ARG A 24 -6.04 11.81 30.00
CA ARG A 24 -6.11 10.98 31.22
C ARG A 24 -5.61 9.55 31.02
N PHE A 25 -5.30 9.15 29.79
CA PHE A 25 -5.00 7.77 29.45
C PHE A 25 -3.49 7.52 29.51
N ALA A 26 -3.10 6.46 30.21
CA ALA A 26 -1.75 5.90 30.13
C ALA A 26 -1.53 5.15 28.80
N VAL A 27 -0.27 4.97 28.41
CA VAL A 27 0.12 4.18 27.23
C VAL A 27 0.78 2.88 27.70
N ARG A 28 0.21 1.74 27.32
CA ARG A 28 0.71 0.40 27.65
C ARG A 28 0.97 -0.39 26.37
N VAL A 29 2.18 -0.29 25.84
CA VAL A 29 2.60 -1.05 24.63
C VAL A 29 3.40 -2.27 25.07
N ARG A 30 2.94 -3.49 24.73
CA ARG A 30 3.65 -4.73 25.08
C ARG A 30 5.03 -4.81 24.45
N GLU A 31 5.95 -5.54 25.08
CA GLU A 31 7.37 -5.61 24.67
C GLU A 31 7.57 -6.24 23.29
N ASP A 32 6.68 -7.12 22.86
CA ASP A 32 6.71 -7.82 21.58
C ASP A 32 6.25 -6.95 20.40
N VAL A 33 5.70 -5.76 20.67
CA VAL A 33 5.36 -4.77 19.66
C VAL A 33 6.63 -3.99 19.28
N PRO A 34 7.13 -4.12 18.04
CA PRO A 34 8.32 -3.41 17.61
C PRO A 34 8.06 -1.90 17.54
N ASP A 35 9.06 -1.11 17.93
CA ASP A 35 8.96 0.35 17.99
C ASP A 35 9.24 0.98 16.61
N LEU A 36 8.29 0.80 15.70
CA LEU A 36 8.37 1.32 14.33
C LEU A 36 8.36 2.85 14.34
N ALA A 37 9.21 3.47 13.52
CA ALA A 37 9.12 4.91 13.30
C ALA A 37 7.83 5.25 12.54
N VAL A 38 7.16 6.34 12.91
CA VAL A 38 5.93 6.81 12.30
C VAL A 38 6.17 8.17 11.64
N THR A 39 5.81 8.25 10.35
CA THR A 39 5.86 9.46 9.54
C THR A 39 4.47 9.76 8.98
N THR A 40 3.75 10.72 9.57
CA THR A 40 2.39 11.07 9.12
C THR A 40 1.98 12.47 9.58
N VAL A 41 1.06 13.10 8.85
CA VAL A 41 0.32 14.27 9.31
C VAL A 41 -1.03 13.79 9.80
N LEU A 42 -1.31 13.97 11.08
CA LEU A 42 -2.58 13.60 11.71
C LEU A 42 -3.53 14.79 11.63
N GLU A 43 -4.74 14.56 11.13
CA GLU A 43 -5.80 15.57 10.99
C GLU A 43 -7.10 15.00 11.58
N ALA A 44 -7.21 15.04 12.91
CA ALA A 44 -8.30 14.43 13.65
C ALA A 44 -9.16 15.47 14.40
N SER A 45 -10.39 15.09 14.74
CA SER A 45 -11.27 15.91 15.61
C SER A 45 -10.77 15.99 17.05
N ASP A 46 -10.10 14.93 17.52
CA ASP A 46 -9.65 14.76 18.90
C ASP A 46 -8.44 13.79 18.98
N VAL A 47 -7.91 13.63 20.19
CA VAL A 47 -6.72 12.79 20.46
C VAL A 47 -6.98 11.31 20.21
N THR A 48 -8.19 10.82 20.50
CA THR A 48 -8.55 9.41 20.28
C THR A 48 -8.54 9.09 18.79
N GLY A 49 -9.18 9.94 17.97
CA GLY A 49 -9.14 9.82 16.52
C GLY A 49 -7.73 9.90 15.96
N ALA A 50 -6.86 10.77 16.49
CA ALA A 50 -5.46 10.86 16.08
C ALA A 50 -4.66 9.58 16.38
N VAL A 51 -4.91 8.96 17.55
CA VAL A 51 -4.29 7.68 17.93
C VAL A 51 -4.80 6.56 17.03
N GLU A 52 -6.10 6.48 16.76
CA GLU A 52 -6.68 5.46 15.88
C GLU A 52 -6.19 5.59 14.44
N GLU A 53 -6.10 6.80 13.91
CA GLU A 53 -5.54 7.06 12.58
C GLU A 53 -4.08 6.57 12.50
N MET A 54 -3.28 6.86 13.53
CA MET A 54 -1.89 6.43 13.61
C MET A 54 -1.76 4.90 13.74
N LEU A 55 -2.52 4.27 14.63
CA LEU A 55 -2.46 2.81 14.80
C LEU A 55 -2.95 2.06 13.56
N THR A 56 -3.94 2.60 12.85
CA THR A 56 -4.38 2.08 11.55
C THR A 56 -3.26 2.10 10.52
N LEU A 57 -2.41 3.14 10.52
CA LEU A 57 -1.21 3.18 9.67
C LEU A 57 -0.20 2.09 10.06
N VAL A 58 0.01 1.86 11.36
CA VAL A 58 0.96 0.85 11.87
C VAL A 58 0.50 -0.58 11.54
N VAL A 59 -0.80 -0.85 11.57
CA VAL A 59 -1.38 -2.16 11.22
C VAL A 59 -0.98 -2.61 9.81
N ALA A 60 -0.79 -1.69 8.87
CA ALA A 60 -0.33 -2.05 7.53
C ALA A 60 1.06 -2.72 7.53
N ALA A 61 1.91 -2.39 8.50
CA ALA A 61 3.21 -3.04 8.71
C ALA A 61 3.16 -4.22 9.68
N LEU A 62 2.23 -4.17 10.63
CA LEU A 62 2.02 -5.18 11.68
C LEU A 62 0.55 -5.64 11.67
N PRO A 63 0.15 -6.53 10.74
CA PRO A 63 -1.26 -6.92 10.60
C PRO A 63 -1.86 -7.62 11.83
N ASP A 64 -1.02 -8.10 12.72
CA ASP A 64 -1.39 -8.70 14.00
C ASP A 64 -1.40 -7.71 15.16
N LEU A 65 -1.09 -6.43 14.93
CA LEU A 65 -1.25 -5.39 15.94
C LEU A 65 -2.72 -5.27 16.33
N ARG A 66 -2.97 -5.23 17.63
CA ARG A 66 -4.29 -5.00 18.25
C ARG A 66 -4.15 -3.89 19.28
N TRP A 67 -5.22 -3.13 19.46
CA TRP A 67 -5.29 -2.15 20.53
C TRP A 67 -6.69 -2.09 21.10
N ARG A 68 -6.78 -1.66 22.35
CA ARG A 68 -8.05 -1.38 23.02
C ARG A 68 -7.91 -0.21 23.97
N TRP A 69 -8.98 0.56 24.08
CA TRP A 69 -9.14 1.55 25.12
C TRP A 69 -9.72 0.87 26.37
N THR A 70 -9.12 1.16 27.51
CA THR A 70 -9.63 0.81 28.84
C THR A 70 -10.03 2.11 29.56
N ASP A 71 -10.53 2.00 30.79
CA ASP A 71 -10.94 3.17 31.57
C ASP A 71 -9.77 4.15 31.81
N ASP A 72 -8.54 3.65 31.91
CA ASP A 72 -7.36 4.42 32.30
C ASP A 72 -6.20 4.36 31.29
N ALA A 73 -6.26 3.51 30.26
CA ALA A 73 -5.14 3.30 29.36
C ALA A 73 -5.53 2.92 27.93
N LEU A 74 -4.63 3.23 27.00
CA LEU A 74 -4.52 2.57 25.70
C LEU A 74 -3.59 1.37 25.84
N GLU A 75 -4.09 0.18 25.55
CA GLU A 75 -3.29 -1.04 25.51
C GLU A 75 -3.03 -1.45 24.07
N VAL A 76 -1.76 -1.69 23.71
CA VAL A 76 -1.33 -2.10 22.37
C VAL A 76 -0.51 -3.39 22.46
N GLU A 77 -0.92 -4.41 21.72
CA GLU A 77 -0.31 -5.73 21.75
C GLU A 77 -0.32 -6.42 20.37
N ARG A 78 0.40 -7.53 20.23
CA ARG A 78 0.25 -8.43 19.09
C ARG A 78 -0.76 -9.52 19.43
N GLY A 79 -1.78 -9.63 18.59
CA GLY A 79 -2.75 -10.72 18.67
C GLY A 79 -2.19 -12.02 18.07
N PRO A 80 -2.78 -13.19 18.40
CA PRO A 80 -2.48 -14.41 17.69
C PRO A 80 -2.74 -14.20 16.20
N ARG A 81 -1.78 -14.62 15.36
CA ARG A 81 -1.99 -14.67 13.91
C ARG A 81 -3.27 -15.47 13.66
N PRO A 82 -4.23 -14.98 12.87
CA PRO A 82 -5.48 -15.69 12.64
C PRO A 82 -5.18 -17.14 12.27
N ALA A 83 -5.84 -18.08 12.96
CA ALA A 83 -5.65 -19.51 12.74
C ALA A 83 -5.84 -19.82 11.24
N ALA A 84 -5.11 -20.82 10.73
CA ALA A 84 -5.23 -21.24 9.34
C ALA A 84 -6.71 -21.43 8.98
N GLU A 85 -7.21 -20.54 8.13
CA GLU A 85 -8.63 -20.43 7.84
C GLU A 85 -9.10 -21.71 7.14
N ARG A 86 -10.27 -22.21 7.51
CA ARG A 86 -10.85 -23.38 6.83
C ARG A 86 -11.13 -23.00 5.37
N PRO A 87 -10.81 -23.86 4.40
CA PRO A 87 -11.15 -23.61 3.01
C PRO A 87 -12.66 -23.40 2.83
N VAL A 88 -13.03 -22.54 1.89
CA VAL A 88 -14.41 -22.26 1.51
C VAL A 88 -14.67 -22.72 0.08
N ASP A 89 -15.86 -23.26 -0.12
CA ASP A 89 -16.43 -23.58 -1.42
C ASP A 89 -17.69 -22.73 -1.62
N VAL A 90 -17.74 -21.92 -2.68
CA VAL A 90 -18.91 -21.11 -3.02
C VAL A 90 -19.07 -20.99 -4.54
N SER A 91 -20.31 -20.95 -5.00
CA SER A 91 -20.68 -20.49 -6.34
C SER A 91 -21.72 -19.39 -6.20
N LEU A 92 -21.36 -18.18 -6.62
CA LEU A 92 -22.24 -17.02 -6.72
C LEU A 92 -22.50 -16.78 -8.21
N GLU A 93 -23.76 -16.73 -8.64
CA GLU A 93 -24.12 -16.53 -10.05
C GLU A 93 -25.04 -15.32 -10.19
N GLY A 94 -24.51 -14.22 -10.74
CA GLY A 94 -25.28 -13.00 -11.00
C GLY A 94 -25.92 -12.36 -9.77
N VAL A 95 -25.36 -12.59 -8.57
CA VAL A 95 -25.85 -12.05 -7.30
C VAL A 95 -25.49 -10.57 -7.18
N SER A 96 -26.23 -9.82 -6.35
CA SER A 96 -25.85 -8.43 -6.04
C SER A 96 -24.48 -8.38 -5.35
N LEU A 97 -23.76 -7.28 -5.51
CA LEU A 97 -22.52 -7.04 -4.76
C LEU A 97 -22.79 -7.10 -3.25
N GLN A 98 -23.93 -6.57 -2.80
CA GLN A 98 -24.30 -6.60 -1.39
C GLN A 98 -24.45 -8.03 -0.85
N ASP A 99 -25.09 -8.93 -1.60
CA ASP A 99 -25.24 -10.34 -1.23
C ASP A 99 -23.89 -11.07 -1.23
N ALA A 100 -23.03 -10.78 -2.22
CA ALA A 100 -21.68 -11.35 -2.29
C ALA A 100 -20.82 -10.92 -1.09
N LEU A 101 -20.94 -9.66 -0.65
CA LEU A 101 -20.29 -9.17 0.55
C LEU A 101 -20.88 -9.74 1.84
N ALA A 102 -22.19 -9.98 1.89
CA ALA A 102 -22.83 -10.65 3.01
C ALA A 102 -22.32 -12.08 3.16
N TRP A 103 -22.12 -12.80 2.04
CA TRP A 103 -21.44 -14.09 2.04
C TRP A 103 -20.00 -13.99 2.56
N LEU A 104 -19.21 -13.02 2.07
CA LEU A 104 -17.85 -12.80 2.58
C LEU A 104 -17.85 -12.54 4.09
N SER A 105 -18.81 -11.78 4.59
CA SER A 105 -18.95 -11.49 6.01
C SER A 105 -19.11 -12.75 6.85
N GLN A 106 -19.90 -13.71 6.37
CA GLN A 106 -20.06 -15.01 7.01
C GLN A 106 -18.78 -15.86 6.92
N ALA A 107 -18.07 -15.79 5.80
CA ALA A 107 -16.87 -16.59 5.54
C ALA A 107 -15.63 -16.09 6.32
N THR A 108 -15.44 -14.78 6.42
CA THR A 108 -14.26 -14.15 7.05
C THR A 108 -14.53 -13.69 8.49
N GLY A 109 -15.80 -13.55 8.88
CA GLY A 109 -16.19 -12.93 10.15
C GLY A 109 -16.04 -11.41 10.18
N MET A 110 -15.73 -10.79 9.02
CA MET A 110 -15.56 -9.35 8.88
C MET A 110 -16.89 -8.70 8.50
N ALA A 111 -17.18 -7.49 8.98
CA ALA A 111 -18.35 -6.73 8.55
C ALA A 111 -18.04 -5.96 7.26
N TYR A 112 -18.69 -6.31 6.15
CA TYR A 112 -18.51 -5.58 4.89
C TYR A 112 -19.58 -4.50 4.72
N ARG A 113 -19.17 -3.32 4.26
CA ARG A 113 -20.05 -2.19 3.95
C ARG A 113 -19.77 -1.63 2.56
N LEU A 114 -20.82 -1.17 1.90
CA LEU A 114 -20.74 -0.42 0.65
C LEU A 114 -20.89 1.06 0.94
N ASP A 115 -20.02 1.89 0.36
CA ASP A 115 -20.27 3.31 0.24
C ASP A 115 -21.57 3.56 -0.54
N PRO A 116 -22.47 4.46 -0.09
CA PRO A 116 -23.73 4.74 -0.78
C PRO A 116 -23.56 5.24 -2.22
N GLY A 117 -22.38 5.73 -2.61
CA GLY A 117 -22.06 6.17 -3.96
C GLY A 117 -21.62 5.05 -4.91
N LEU A 118 -21.52 3.80 -4.46
CA LEU A 118 -21.16 2.67 -5.32
C LEU A 118 -22.31 2.28 -6.24
N PRO A 119 -22.06 2.06 -7.55
CA PRO A 119 -23.09 1.53 -8.43
C PRO A 119 -23.46 0.11 -8.02
N GLU A 120 -24.74 -0.22 -8.14
CA GLU A 120 -25.21 -1.60 -8.01
C GLU A 120 -24.66 -2.44 -9.16
N VAL A 121 -23.88 -3.47 -8.83
CA VAL A 121 -23.30 -4.40 -9.82
C VAL A 121 -23.63 -5.83 -9.45
N ARG A 122 -23.80 -6.67 -10.48
CA ARG A 122 -23.99 -8.11 -10.30
C ARG A 122 -22.67 -8.84 -10.52
N VAL A 123 -22.40 -9.82 -9.67
CA VAL A 123 -21.15 -10.58 -9.69
C VAL A 123 -21.41 -12.06 -9.84
N SER A 124 -20.56 -12.73 -10.63
CA SER A 124 -20.49 -14.18 -10.71
C SER A 124 -19.12 -14.62 -10.25
N PHE A 125 -19.05 -15.40 -9.18
CA PHE A 125 -17.80 -15.77 -8.51
C PHE A 125 -17.84 -17.20 -8.02
N VAL A 126 -16.85 -17.99 -8.40
CA VAL A 126 -16.69 -19.37 -7.95
C VAL A 126 -15.36 -19.49 -7.20
N ALA A 127 -15.43 -20.01 -5.98
CA ALA A 127 -14.27 -20.38 -5.19
C ALA A 127 -14.39 -21.85 -4.78
N LYS A 128 -13.30 -22.61 -4.93
CA LYS A 128 -13.23 -23.99 -4.51
C LYS A 128 -11.90 -24.25 -3.83
N GLY A 129 -11.93 -24.71 -2.58
CA GLY A 129 -10.75 -25.01 -1.77
C GLY A 129 -9.87 -23.78 -1.47
N LEU A 130 -10.43 -22.58 -1.55
CA LEU A 130 -9.69 -21.34 -1.26
C LEU A 130 -9.82 -20.99 0.21
N THR A 131 -8.79 -20.39 0.82
CA THR A 131 -8.99 -19.76 2.13
C THR A 131 -9.91 -18.53 1.96
N PRO A 132 -10.71 -18.17 2.98
CA PRO A 132 -11.52 -16.95 3.00
C PRO A 132 -10.74 -15.72 2.52
N ALA A 133 -9.52 -15.49 3.00
CA ALA A 133 -8.68 -14.37 2.57
C ALA A 133 -8.34 -14.38 1.06
N VAL A 134 -8.16 -15.56 0.46
CA VAL A 134 -7.91 -15.69 -0.98
C VAL A 134 -9.20 -15.50 -1.78
N ALA A 135 -10.32 -16.04 -1.28
CA ALA A 135 -11.63 -15.88 -1.90
C ALA A 135 -12.08 -14.41 -1.90
N GLU A 136 -11.95 -13.72 -0.76
CA GLU A 136 -12.14 -12.27 -0.62
C GLU A 136 -11.33 -11.50 -1.66
N ARG A 137 -10.02 -11.74 -1.72
CA ARG A 137 -9.14 -11.04 -2.65
C ARG A 137 -9.57 -11.24 -4.10
N ARG A 138 -9.98 -12.44 -4.48
CA ARG A 138 -10.44 -12.73 -5.85
C ARG A 138 -11.78 -12.09 -6.15
N LEU A 139 -12.75 -12.17 -5.23
CA LEU A 139 -14.05 -11.54 -5.40
C LEU A 139 -13.90 -10.03 -5.51
N LEU A 140 -13.17 -9.38 -4.60
CA LEU A 140 -12.92 -7.95 -4.69
C LEU A 140 -12.26 -7.60 -6.03
N ARG A 141 -11.21 -8.33 -6.45
CA ARG A 141 -10.57 -8.14 -7.78
C ARG A 141 -11.56 -8.18 -8.93
N LEU A 142 -12.52 -9.10 -8.90
CA LEU A 142 -13.58 -9.16 -9.90
C LEU A 142 -14.43 -7.89 -9.86
N VAL A 143 -14.87 -7.46 -8.68
CA VAL A 143 -15.70 -6.25 -8.50
C VAL A 143 -15.00 -5.01 -9.02
N ALA A 144 -13.71 -4.85 -8.77
CA ALA A 144 -12.98 -3.66 -9.22
C ALA A 144 -12.75 -3.59 -10.72
N ARG A 145 -12.86 -4.72 -11.43
CA ARG A 145 -12.96 -4.69 -12.90
C ARG A 145 -14.28 -4.07 -13.36
N LEU A 146 -15.33 -4.18 -12.55
CA LEU A 146 -16.66 -3.62 -12.84
C LEU A 146 -16.81 -2.18 -12.34
N ILE A 147 -16.09 -1.80 -11.28
CA ILE A 147 -16.18 -0.48 -10.64
C ILE A 147 -14.82 0.21 -10.68
N PRO A 148 -14.58 1.12 -11.66
CA PRO A 148 -13.36 1.92 -11.71
C PRO A 148 -13.12 2.71 -10.43
N GLY A 149 -11.92 2.60 -9.87
CA GLY A 149 -11.55 3.30 -8.63
C GLY A 149 -12.08 2.65 -7.36
N LEU A 150 -12.55 1.40 -7.41
CA LEU A 150 -12.87 0.65 -6.20
C LEU A 150 -11.63 0.53 -5.31
N ALA A 151 -11.78 0.99 -4.08
CA ALA A 151 -10.80 0.86 -3.01
C ALA A 151 -11.44 0.17 -1.80
N VAL A 152 -10.60 -0.38 -0.95
CA VAL A 152 -11.02 -1.09 0.27
C VAL A 152 -10.41 -0.41 1.47
N ARG A 153 -11.25 0.07 2.37
CA ARG A 153 -10.83 0.63 3.66
C ARG A 153 -11.20 -0.33 4.78
N GLN A 154 -10.19 -0.86 5.46
CA GLN A 154 -10.40 -1.72 6.63
C GLN A 154 -10.12 -0.97 7.93
N VAL A 155 -11.07 -1.03 8.87
CA VAL A 155 -10.93 -0.49 10.23
C VAL A 155 -11.37 -1.58 11.21
N GLY A 156 -10.40 -2.17 11.92
CA GLY A 156 -10.66 -3.34 12.77
C GLY A 156 -11.25 -4.51 11.98
N ASN A 157 -12.46 -4.94 12.37
CA ASN A 157 -13.20 -6.02 11.70
C ASN A 157 -14.20 -5.49 10.65
N GLU A 158 -14.20 -4.20 10.35
CA GLU A 158 -15.08 -3.61 9.33
C GLU A 158 -14.28 -3.32 8.05
N VAL A 159 -14.83 -3.71 6.91
CA VAL A 159 -14.28 -3.48 5.57
C VAL A 159 -15.29 -2.66 4.77
N THR A 160 -14.97 -1.40 4.51
CA THR A 160 -15.78 -0.53 3.65
C THR A 160 -15.21 -0.55 2.23
N LEU A 161 -16.02 -0.93 1.24
CA LEU A 161 -15.73 -0.69 -0.16
C LEU A 161 -16.14 0.74 -0.50
N ILE A 162 -15.24 1.49 -1.11
CA ILE A 162 -15.46 2.89 -1.48
C ILE A 162 -15.02 3.12 -2.93
N ILE A 163 -15.55 4.16 -3.59
CA ILE A 163 -14.93 4.68 -4.82
C ILE A 163 -13.89 5.73 -4.42
N GLN A 164 -12.62 5.37 -4.52
CA GLN A 164 -11.55 6.35 -4.39
C GLN A 164 -11.51 7.17 -5.66
N ARG A 165 -12.05 8.39 -5.57
CA ARG A 165 -11.80 9.40 -6.59
C ARG A 165 -10.35 9.84 -6.44
N PRO A 166 -9.57 9.90 -7.54
CA PRO A 166 -8.24 10.46 -7.43
C PRO A 166 -8.40 11.89 -6.90
N PRO A 167 -7.60 12.31 -5.91
CA PRO A 167 -7.61 13.69 -5.47
C PRO A 167 -7.36 14.60 -6.69
N ALA A 168 -7.93 15.80 -6.67
CA ALA A 168 -7.62 16.78 -7.70
C ALA A 168 -6.10 16.92 -7.79
N PRO A 169 -5.51 16.90 -9.00
CA PRO A 169 -4.06 16.99 -9.14
C PRO A 169 -3.60 18.27 -8.44
N GLU A 170 -2.68 18.13 -7.50
CA GLU A 170 -2.04 19.29 -6.88
C GLU A 170 -1.32 20.09 -7.98
N PRO A 171 -1.32 21.44 -7.90
CA PRO A 171 -0.58 22.24 -8.85
C PRO A 171 0.90 21.81 -8.81
N LEU A 172 1.43 21.51 -9.99
CA LEU A 172 2.83 21.11 -10.13
C LEU A 172 3.74 22.26 -9.64
N PRO A 173 4.77 21.96 -8.83
CA PRO A 173 5.78 22.95 -8.52
C PRO A 173 6.44 23.46 -9.81
N GLU A 174 6.87 24.72 -9.82
CA GLU A 174 7.60 25.27 -10.96
C GLU A 174 8.84 24.41 -11.28
N GLY A 175 9.03 24.09 -12.56
CA GLY A 175 10.12 23.22 -13.01
C GLY A 175 9.90 21.72 -12.80
N TRP A 176 8.68 21.29 -12.44
CA TRP A 176 8.30 19.88 -12.33
C TRP A 176 7.34 19.46 -13.44
N GLN A 177 7.40 18.19 -13.80
CA GLN A 177 6.52 17.55 -14.77
C GLN A 177 5.86 16.31 -14.17
N ARG A 178 4.73 15.91 -14.75
CA ARG A 178 3.96 14.74 -14.35
C ARG A 178 4.22 13.56 -15.27
N TYR A 179 4.52 12.40 -14.69
CA TYR A 179 4.48 11.13 -15.39
C TYR A 179 3.22 10.36 -15.02
N LEU A 180 2.58 9.78 -16.03
CA LEU A 180 1.43 8.90 -15.88
C LEU A 180 1.88 7.47 -16.19
N GLY A 181 2.10 6.67 -15.15
CA GLY A 181 2.32 5.23 -15.29
C GLY A 181 1.01 4.49 -15.54
N ASP A 182 1.10 3.15 -15.59
CA ASP A 182 -0.05 2.30 -15.91
C ASP A 182 -1.13 2.38 -14.83
N ASN A 183 -0.71 2.46 -13.56
CA ASN A 183 -1.60 2.48 -12.40
C ASN A 183 -1.22 3.55 -11.35
N PHE A 184 -0.28 4.45 -11.68
CA PHE A 184 0.14 5.52 -10.78
C PHE A 184 0.43 6.81 -11.54
N GLU A 185 0.57 7.91 -10.79
CA GLU A 185 1.26 9.10 -11.23
C GLU A 185 2.35 9.50 -10.23
N VAL A 186 3.33 10.22 -10.75
CA VAL A 186 4.43 10.77 -9.96
C VAL A 186 4.89 12.08 -10.60
N TYR A 187 5.30 13.03 -9.78
CA TYR A 187 5.86 14.30 -10.21
C TYR A 187 7.38 14.27 -10.01
N PHE A 188 8.12 14.85 -10.95
CA PHE A 188 9.57 14.86 -10.92
C PHE A 188 10.10 16.09 -11.70
N PRO A 189 11.37 16.50 -11.50
CA PRO A 189 11.91 17.66 -12.19
C PRO A 189 11.87 17.55 -13.73
N SER A 190 11.68 18.68 -14.42
CA SER A 190 11.54 18.75 -15.89
C SER A 190 12.82 18.41 -16.65
N ASP A 191 13.97 18.59 -16.00
CA ASP A 191 15.32 18.23 -16.46
C ASP A 191 15.66 16.75 -16.17
N TRP A 192 14.74 15.98 -15.59
CA TRP A 192 14.84 14.53 -15.40
C TRP A 192 14.01 13.79 -16.45
N MET A 193 14.24 12.48 -16.57
CA MET A 193 13.56 11.59 -17.49
C MET A 193 13.08 10.33 -16.77
N VAL A 194 12.07 9.68 -17.35
CA VAL A 194 11.55 8.38 -16.92
C VAL A 194 11.82 7.35 -18.01
N GLU A 195 12.37 6.21 -17.63
CA GLU A 195 12.56 5.03 -18.47
C GLU A 195 11.70 3.90 -17.93
N ARG A 196 11.05 3.13 -18.81
CA ARG A 196 10.24 1.96 -18.45
C ARG A 196 10.92 0.72 -19.02
N SER A 197 11.22 -0.26 -18.17
CA SER A 197 11.65 -1.60 -18.57
C SER A 197 10.66 -2.65 -18.06
N GLU A 198 10.41 -3.68 -18.88
CA GLU A 198 9.67 -4.87 -18.46
C GLU A 198 10.71 -5.93 -18.08
N GLU A 199 10.82 -6.24 -16.79
CA GLU A 199 11.80 -7.21 -16.29
C GLU A 199 11.24 -8.64 -16.37
N SER A 200 9.92 -8.78 -16.23
CA SER A 200 9.20 -10.06 -16.38
C SER A 200 7.73 -9.82 -16.76
N PHE A 201 6.97 -10.90 -17.01
CA PHE A 201 5.52 -10.83 -17.26
C PHE A 201 4.71 -10.17 -16.13
N SER A 202 5.25 -10.06 -14.91
CA SER A 202 4.55 -9.51 -13.74
C SER A 202 5.20 -8.29 -13.11
N ASP A 203 6.37 -7.88 -13.59
CA ASP A 203 7.20 -6.85 -12.94
C ASP A 203 7.61 -5.78 -13.96
N VAL A 204 7.14 -4.54 -13.73
CA VAL A 204 7.47 -3.36 -14.54
C VAL A 204 8.32 -2.41 -13.70
N LEU A 205 9.48 -2.04 -14.22
CA LEU A 205 10.41 -1.15 -13.57
C LEU A 205 10.42 0.22 -14.26
N TYR A 206 10.15 1.27 -13.49
CA TYR A 206 10.31 2.65 -13.92
C TYR A 206 11.54 3.25 -13.26
N THR A 207 12.43 3.85 -14.05
CA THR A 207 13.64 4.53 -13.57
C THR A 207 13.52 6.02 -13.83
N ILE A 208 13.52 6.83 -12.77
CA ILE A 208 13.50 8.30 -12.82
C ILE A 208 14.90 8.83 -12.50
N ARG A 209 15.47 9.64 -13.40
CA ARG A 209 16.87 10.11 -13.29
C ARG A 209 17.11 11.44 -14.02
N PRO A 210 18.13 12.25 -13.66
CA PRO A 210 18.53 13.43 -14.44
C PRO A 210 18.89 13.10 -15.90
N LYS A 211 18.63 13.99 -16.87
CA LYS A 211 18.89 13.78 -18.31
C LYS A 211 20.37 13.80 -18.72
N ASP A 212 21.21 14.59 -18.05
CA ASP A 212 22.56 14.93 -18.56
C ASP A 212 23.74 14.39 -17.73
N THR A 213 23.50 13.55 -16.72
CA THR A 213 24.57 13.06 -15.82
C THR A 213 25.22 11.76 -16.33
N PRO A 214 26.50 11.45 -16.19
CA PRO A 214 27.05 10.14 -16.61
C PRO A 214 26.42 8.95 -15.86
N GLU A 215 26.19 7.83 -16.54
CA GLU A 215 25.41 6.67 -16.05
C GLU A 215 25.86 6.14 -14.67
N ALA A 216 27.15 6.08 -14.42
CA ALA A 216 27.74 5.53 -13.19
C ALA A 216 27.61 6.45 -11.95
N ALA A 217 27.21 7.71 -12.12
CA ALA A 217 27.18 8.70 -11.04
C ALA A 217 25.76 9.17 -10.66
N ARG A 218 24.72 8.69 -11.35
CA ARG A 218 23.38 9.29 -11.25
C ARG A 218 22.64 8.84 -9.99
N PRO A 219 22.04 9.75 -9.21
CA PRO A 219 20.92 9.39 -8.35
C PRO A 219 19.80 8.85 -9.25
N ARG A 220 19.22 7.72 -8.84
CA ARG A 220 18.13 7.05 -9.56
C ARG A 220 17.05 6.70 -8.56
N LEU A 221 15.82 6.99 -8.93
CA LEU A 221 14.63 6.48 -8.27
C LEU A 221 14.04 5.38 -9.12
N TYR A 222 13.70 4.28 -8.48
CA TYR A 222 13.08 3.12 -9.09
C TYR A 222 11.67 2.98 -8.54
N ILE A 223 10.70 2.73 -9.41
CA ILE A 223 9.35 2.32 -9.06
C ILE A 223 9.14 0.94 -9.69
N ASP A 224 9.04 -0.08 -8.84
CA ASP A 224 8.77 -1.46 -9.24
C ASP A 224 7.29 -1.77 -9.01
N GLU A 225 6.55 -2.05 -10.08
CA GLU A 225 5.18 -2.56 -10.04
C GLU A 225 5.18 -4.09 -10.07
N CYS A 226 4.78 -4.76 -8.99
CA CYS A 226 4.72 -6.22 -8.95
C CYS A 226 3.27 -6.74 -8.84
N TYR A 227 2.87 -7.62 -9.75
CA TYR A 227 1.58 -8.34 -9.70
C TYR A 227 1.64 -9.65 -8.87
N GLY A 228 2.67 -9.81 -8.02
CA GLY A 228 2.96 -11.01 -7.22
C GLY A 228 3.81 -10.72 -5.98
N ARG A 229 4.49 -11.75 -5.42
CA ARG A 229 5.64 -11.49 -4.52
C ARG A 229 6.76 -10.97 -5.43
N SER A 230 7.21 -9.73 -5.20
CA SER A 230 8.33 -9.13 -5.95
C SER A 230 9.48 -10.15 -6.08
N GLY A 231 9.83 -10.47 -7.33
CA GLY A 231 10.98 -11.32 -7.66
C GLY A 231 12.30 -10.56 -7.53
N ILE A 232 12.24 -9.22 -7.49
CA ILE A 232 13.39 -8.38 -7.28
C ILE A 232 13.84 -8.54 -5.82
N PRO A 233 15.04 -9.11 -5.57
CA PRO A 233 15.51 -9.31 -4.22
C PRO A 233 15.51 -7.96 -3.48
N PRO A 234 15.08 -7.94 -2.20
CA PRO A 234 15.30 -6.78 -1.37
C PRO A 234 16.76 -6.38 -1.48
N VAL A 235 17.00 -5.09 -1.46
CA VAL A 235 18.29 -4.48 -1.78
C VAL A 235 19.47 -5.29 -1.23
N ASN A 236 20.48 -5.52 -2.06
CA ASN A 236 21.63 -6.38 -1.74
C ASN A 236 22.19 -6.02 -0.35
N LYS A 237 21.89 -6.90 0.62
CA LYS A 237 22.10 -6.67 2.04
C LYS A 237 23.58 -6.50 2.38
N ASP A 238 24.46 -7.01 1.52
CA ASP A 238 25.89 -7.09 1.80
C ASP A 238 26.60 -5.73 1.80
N THR A 239 25.97 -4.70 1.21
CA THR A 239 26.56 -3.35 1.13
C THR A 239 25.71 -2.28 1.81
N LEU A 240 24.53 -2.62 2.32
CA LEU A 240 23.63 -1.64 2.91
C LEU A 240 23.48 -1.83 4.42
N ARG A 241 23.81 -0.78 5.16
CA ARG A 241 23.48 -0.68 6.58
C ARG A 241 22.08 -0.11 6.72
N VAL A 242 21.17 -0.86 7.33
CA VAL A 242 19.83 -0.37 7.73
C VAL A 242 20.00 0.50 8.96
N ALA A 243 19.56 1.75 8.88
CA ALA A 243 19.53 2.70 9.99
C ALA A 243 18.18 2.67 10.72
N GLY A 244 17.09 2.36 10.02
CA GLY A 244 15.78 2.24 10.63
C GLY A 244 14.70 1.67 9.70
N THR A 245 13.55 1.43 10.31
CA THR A 245 12.32 0.97 9.65
C THR A 245 11.12 1.71 10.22
N GLY A 246 10.13 1.99 9.39
CA GLY A 246 8.99 2.77 9.80
C GLY A 246 7.75 2.55 8.95
N VAL A 247 6.74 3.34 9.24
CA VAL A 247 5.48 3.43 8.52
C VAL A 247 5.21 4.88 8.14
N LEU A 248 4.70 5.07 6.93
CA LEU A 248 4.35 6.39 6.41
C LEU A 248 3.15 6.33 5.48
N ARG A 249 2.60 7.49 5.15
CA ARG A 249 1.64 7.60 4.04
C ARG A 249 2.35 8.06 2.77
N VAL A 250 2.18 7.32 1.68
CA VAL A 250 2.56 7.74 0.33
C VAL A 250 1.32 7.74 -0.55
N GLY A 251 0.92 8.91 -1.02
CA GLY A 251 -0.30 9.06 -1.80
C GLY A 251 -1.58 8.68 -1.08
N GLY A 252 -1.63 8.95 0.23
CA GLY A 252 -2.74 8.56 1.10
C GLY A 252 -2.69 7.11 1.56
N LEU A 253 -1.84 6.28 0.95
CA LEU A 253 -1.76 4.85 1.21
C LEU A 253 -0.77 4.56 2.32
N PRO A 254 -1.08 3.60 3.20
CA PRO A 254 -0.12 3.15 4.18
C PRO A 254 1.04 2.43 3.49
N ALA A 255 2.25 2.76 3.90
CA ALA A 255 3.48 2.21 3.37
C ALA A 255 4.43 1.86 4.51
N THR A 256 5.28 0.88 4.26
CA THR A 256 6.43 0.57 5.10
C THR A 256 7.67 1.20 4.48
N GLU A 257 8.53 1.78 5.31
CA GLU A 257 9.82 2.31 4.85
C GLU A 257 11.00 1.64 5.55
N ARG A 258 12.12 1.61 4.82
CA ARG A 258 13.44 1.22 5.32
C ARG A 258 14.44 2.21 4.77
N TRP A 259 15.35 2.69 5.61
CA TRP A 259 16.39 3.63 5.19
C TRP A 259 17.72 3.30 5.83
N GLY A 260 18.78 3.88 5.27
CA GLY A 260 20.11 3.82 5.86
C GLY A 260 21.19 4.31 4.92
N THR A 261 22.38 3.72 5.03
CA THR A 261 23.57 4.16 4.29
C THR A 261 24.23 3.00 3.58
N ASN A 262 24.75 3.23 2.38
CA ASN A 262 25.62 2.27 1.72
C ASN A 262 27.00 2.27 2.37
N GLN A 263 27.50 1.10 2.79
CA GLN A 263 28.77 0.93 3.48
C GLN A 263 29.97 1.30 2.60
N ARG A 264 29.88 1.17 1.27
CA ARG A 264 31.00 1.44 0.34
C ARG A 264 31.26 2.93 0.14
N HIS A 265 30.21 3.74 0.17
CA HIS A 265 30.31 5.17 -0.22
C HIS A 265 29.56 6.13 0.71
N GLY A 266 29.01 5.65 1.84
CA GLY A 266 28.34 6.47 2.86
C GLY A 266 26.99 7.08 2.45
N ARG A 267 26.65 7.06 1.16
CA ARG A 267 25.43 7.70 0.64
C ARG A 267 24.14 7.04 1.12
N VAL A 268 23.08 7.83 1.16
CA VAL A 268 21.76 7.44 1.66
C VAL A 268 21.03 6.55 0.66
N TRP A 269 20.25 5.63 1.20
CA TRP A 269 19.24 4.88 0.45
C TRP A 269 17.92 4.88 1.22
N TRP A 270 16.83 4.80 0.47
CA TRP A 270 15.48 4.72 0.98
C TRP A 270 14.68 3.75 0.13
N GLU A 271 13.92 2.88 0.78
CA GLU A 271 12.97 1.96 0.16
C GLU A 271 11.62 2.15 0.85
N VAL A 272 10.60 2.45 0.05
CA VAL A 272 9.20 2.52 0.47
C VAL A 272 8.44 1.40 -0.23
N ARG A 273 7.75 0.58 0.54
CA ARG A 273 6.89 -0.49 0.05
C ARG A 273 5.46 -0.18 0.45
N LEU A 274 4.59 -0.12 -0.54
CA LEU A 274 3.17 0.10 -0.34
C LEU A 274 2.39 -1.00 -1.04
N THR A 275 1.31 -1.42 -0.40
CA THR A 275 0.35 -2.37 -0.94
C THR A 275 -0.84 -1.56 -1.42
N SER A 276 -1.23 -1.78 -2.67
CA SER A 276 -2.42 -1.13 -3.22
C SER A 276 -3.67 -1.64 -2.50
N ASP A 277 -4.45 -0.70 -1.95
CA ASP A 277 -5.84 -0.93 -1.55
C ASP A 277 -6.80 -0.82 -2.73
N LEU A 278 -6.36 -0.22 -3.85
CA LEU A 278 -7.06 -0.28 -5.13
C LEU A 278 -7.10 -1.71 -5.58
N VAL A 279 -8.32 -2.14 -5.80
CA VAL A 279 -8.60 -3.51 -6.13
C VAL A 279 -8.34 -3.73 -7.63
N GLY A 280 -7.60 -4.78 -7.99
CA GLY A 280 -7.18 -5.03 -9.38
C GLY A 280 -5.94 -4.27 -9.87
N ALA A 281 -5.29 -3.48 -9.00
CA ALA A 281 -3.98 -2.89 -9.23
C ALA A 281 -2.83 -3.87 -8.85
N PRO A 282 -1.56 -3.58 -9.20
CA PRO A 282 -0.40 -4.31 -8.68
C PRO A 282 -0.51 -4.55 -7.18
N LEU A 283 -0.12 -5.74 -6.73
CA LEU A 283 -0.21 -6.12 -5.32
C LEU A 283 0.69 -5.25 -4.45
N SER A 284 1.83 -4.86 -4.99
CA SER A 284 2.82 -4.08 -4.27
C SER A 284 3.57 -3.18 -5.20
N TYR A 285 3.89 -1.99 -4.70
CA TYR A 285 4.89 -1.11 -5.29
C TYR A 285 6.10 -1.07 -4.37
N SER A 286 7.30 -1.08 -4.97
CA SER A 286 8.53 -0.72 -4.28
C SER A 286 9.11 0.52 -4.92
N ILE A 287 9.12 1.62 -4.17
CA ILE A 287 9.70 2.90 -4.58
C ILE A 287 11.01 3.07 -3.83
N ARG A 288 12.13 3.17 -4.54
CA ARG A 288 13.44 3.17 -3.90
C ARG A 288 14.46 4.02 -4.63
N TYR A 289 15.37 4.64 -3.90
CA TYR A 289 16.56 5.24 -4.48
C TYR A 289 17.82 4.80 -3.74
N PHE A 290 18.94 4.86 -4.47
CA PHE A 290 20.26 4.52 -3.96
C PHE A 290 21.23 5.63 -4.26
N GLY A 291 22.15 5.86 -3.32
CA GLY A 291 23.29 6.72 -3.59
C GLY A 291 22.91 8.20 -3.69
N ALA A 292 21.85 8.62 -2.99
CA ALA A 292 21.49 10.02 -2.88
C ALA A 292 22.54 10.76 -2.05
N ASP A 293 23.04 11.87 -2.59
CA ASP A 293 23.77 12.87 -1.82
C ASP A 293 22.80 13.83 -1.11
N GLU A 294 23.34 14.69 -0.27
CA GLU A 294 22.57 15.64 0.53
C GLU A 294 21.76 16.62 -0.34
N ALA A 295 22.27 16.97 -1.52
CA ALA A 295 21.60 17.89 -2.45
C ALA A 295 20.42 17.22 -3.19
N THR A 296 20.56 15.94 -3.55
CA THR A 296 19.56 15.23 -4.35
C THR A 296 18.51 14.51 -3.49
N GLN A 297 18.85 14.16 -2.24
CA GLN A 297 17.93 13.47 -1.35
C GLN A 297 16.58 14.20 -1.20
N PRO A 298 16.51 15.52 -0.93
CA PRO A 298 15.22 16.21 -0.80
C PRO A 298 14.37 16.18 -2.08
N ILE A 299 15.02 16.17 -3.25
CA ILE A 299 14.33 16.07 -4.55
C ILE A 299 13.71 14.69 -4.68
N LEU A 300 14.48 13.63 -4.42
CA LEU A 300 14.01 12.26 -4.47
C LEU A 300 12.90 12.02 -3.44
N ASP A 301 13.03 12.56 -2.24
CA ASP A 301 12.02 12.44 -1.19
C ASP A 301 10.69 13.07 -1.64
N ARG A 302 10.76 14.22 -2.34
CA ARG A 302 9.59 14.87 -2.92
C ARG A 302 9.00 14.08 -4.10
N VAL A 303 9.83 13.43 -4.92
CA VAL A 303 9.34 12.52 -5.97
C VAL A 303 8.56 11.36 -5.34
N VAL A 304 9.11 10.69 -4.31
CA VAL A 304 8.41 9.63 -3.57
C VAL A 304 7.10 10.17 -2.96
N ALA A 305 7.15 11.32 -2.29
CA ALA A 305 5.99 11.93 -1.66
C ALA A 305 4.89 12.35 -2.67
N SER A 306 5.23 12.54 -3.95
CA SER A 306 4.28 12.85 -5.02
C SER A 306 3.61 11.62 -5.64
N PHE A 307 4.06 10.40 -5.31
CA PHE A 307 3.48 9.18 -5.85
C PHE A 307 2.00 9.06 -5.44
N ARG A 308 1.12 8.79 -6.40
CA ARG A 308 -0.31 8.56 -6.19
C ARG A 308 -0.74 7.37 -7.02
N LEU A 309 -1.55 6.46 -6.46
CA LEU A 309 -2.23 5.48 -7.28
C LEU A 309 -3.33 6.14 -8.09
N ARG A 310 -3.50 5.63 -9.32
CA ARG A 310 -4.55 6.07 -10.23
C ARG A 310 -5.54 4.94 -10.40
N PRO A 311 -6.84 5.19 -10.16
CA PRO A 311 -7.89 4.33 -10.68
C PRO A 311 -7.67 4.06 -12.17
N ARG A 312 -7.77 2.80 -12.60
CA ARG A 312 -7.86 2.52 -14.04
C ARG A 312 -9.08 3.24 -14.60
N THR A 313 -8.86 4.30 -15.37
CA THR A 313 -9.95 5.10 -15.94
C THR A 313 -10.64 4.38 -17.09
N GLN A 314 -10.04 3.34 -17.68
CA GLN A 314 -10.63 2.57 -18.78
C GLN A 314 -10.18 1.11 -18.70
N TYR A 315 -11.15 0.18 -18.57
CA TYR A 315 -10.98 -1.17 -19.08
C TYR A 315 -11.44 -1.13 -20.53
N VAL A 316 -10.55 -1.43 -21.49
CA VAL A 316 -10.98 -1.71 -22.87
C VAL A 316 -11.73 -3.04 -22.80
N ALA A 317 -13.06 -3.00 -22.83
CA ALA A 317 -13.87 -4.20 -22.91
C ALA A 317 -13.41 -5.02 -24.13
N GLY A 318 -12.78 -6.18 -23.89
CA GLY A 318 -12.30 -7.06 -24.97
C GLY A 318 -11.02 -7.86 -24.68
N THR A 319 -10.25 -7.56 -23.63
CA THR A 319 -9.15 -8.45 -23.20
C THR A 319 -9.69 -9.49 -22.22
N GLU A 320 -10.11 -10.64 -22.76
CA GLU A 320 -10.35 -11.85 -21.99
C GLU A 320 -9.02 -12.35 -21.41
N TYR A 321 -8.72 -11.95 -20.17
CA TYR A 321 -7.75 -12.67 -19.35
C TYR A 321 -8.42 -13.97 -18.91
N SER A 322 -8.27 -15.01 -19.72
CA SER A 322 -8.54 -16.38 -19.28
C SER A 322 -7.46 -16.77 -18.27
N ASP A 323 -7.82 -16.78 -16.98
CA ASP A 323 -7.01 -17.38 -15.90
C ASP A 323 -7.00 -18.93 -15.97
N SER A 324 -7.52 -19.51 -17.06
CA SER A 324 -7.40 -20.94 -17.31
C SER A 324 -5.97 -21.23 -17.77
N PRO A 325 -5.22 -22.15 -17.15
CA PRO A 325 -3.97 -22.62 -17.71
C PRO A 325 -4.25 -23.08 -19.14
N SER A 326 -3.51 -22.54 -20.12
CA SER A 326 -3.64 -22.97 -21.50
C SER A 326 -3.52 -24.50 -21.54
N PRO A 327 -4.44 -25.21 -22.22
CA PRO A 327 -4.30 -26.65 -22.37
C PRO A 327 -2.93 -26.95 -22.97
N PRO A 328 -2.24 -28.03 -22.53
CA PRO A 328 -0.93 -28.36 -23.03
C PRO A 328 -0.99 -28.48 -24.55
N THR A 329 -0.07 -27.79 -25.23
CA THR A 329 0.08 -27.88 -26.68
C THR A 329 0.31 -29.36 -27.04
N PRO A 330 -0.52 -29.96 -27.92
CA PRO A 330 -0.30 -31.34 -28.31
C PRO A 330 1.08 -31.48 -28.97
N ALA A 331 1.81 -32.53 -28.61
CA ALA A 331 3.10 -32.83 -29.21
C ALA A 331 2.94 -32.99 -30.73
N PRO A 332 3.90 -32.50 -31.54
CA PRO A 332 3.86 -32.65 -32.98
C PRO A 332 3.84 -34.15 -33.35
N PRO A 333 3.06 -34.55 -34.36
CA PRO A 333 3.02 -35.93 -34.82
C PRO A 333 4.39 -36.34 -35.39
N GLU A 334 4.84 -37.56 -35.04
CA GLU A 334 6.04 -38.22 -35.58
C GLU A 334 5.89 -38.63 -37.05
#